data_AF-A0A1I6AQN0-F1
#
_entry.id   AF-A0A1I6AQN0-F1
#
_cell.length_a   1.000
_cell.length_b   1.000
_cell.length_c   1.000
_cell.angle_alpha   90.00
_cell.angle_beta   90.00
_cell.angle_gamma   90.00
#
_symmetry.space_group_name_H-M   'P 1'
#
loop_
_entity.id
_entity.type
_entity.pdbx_description
1 polymer ?
#
loop_
_entity_poly.entity_id
_entity_poly.type
_entity_poly.pdbx_seq_one_letter_code
_entity_poly.pdbx_strand_id
1 'polypeptide(L)' 'MGGNPARVLRQRFDDADIDRLRRAAWWDWPAELVTEHARTIMAGNPADIERIAEGIR' A
#
# COMPACT_ATOMS: atom_id res chain seq x y z
N MET A 1 6.86 10.81 10.31
CA MET A 1 7.02 12.18 10.86
C MET A 1 7.26 12.07 12.36
N GLY A 2 8.05 12.94 12.97
CA GLY A 2 8.26 12.95 14.42
C GLY A 2 8.82 14.29 14.92
N GLY A 3 8.69 14.55 16.23
CA GLY A 3 9.12 15.78 16.89
C GLY A 3 8.02 16.87 16.98
N ASN A 4 8.23 17.84 17.87
CA ASN A 4 7.42 19.06 17.96
C ASN A 4 8.36 20.29 17.88
N PRO A 5 8.42 21.02 16.75
CA PRO A 5 7.62 20.87 15.53
C PRO A 5 8.02 19.65 14.68
N ALA A 6 7.05 19.09 13.94
CA ALA A 6 7.26 17.87 13.16
C ALA A 6 8.27 18.08 12.02
N ARG A 7 9.11 17.05 11.81
CA ARG A 7 10.04 16.97 10.68
C ARG A 7 9.86 15.66 9.92
N VAL A 8 10.14 15.69 8.62
CA VAL A 8 10.22 14.49 7.78
C VAL A 8 11.45 13.71 8.22
N LEU A 9 11.24 12.46 8.63
CA LEU A 9 12.32 11.56 9.04
C LEU A 9 12.83 10.76 7.85
N ARG A 10 11.90 10.07 7.17
CA ARG A 10 12.15 9.28 5.96
C ARG A 10 10.82 8.93 5.31
N GLN A 11 10.79 8.86 3.98
CA GLN A 11 9.66 8.25 3.27
C GLN A 11 9.78 6.72 3.32
N ARG A 12 8.65 6.03 3.52
CA ARG A 12 8.64 4.56 3.62
C ARG A 12 8.91 3.87 2.28
N PHE A 13 8.53 4.54 1.20
CA PHE A 13 8.59 4.08 -0.17
C PHE A 13 9.02 5.26 -1.06
N ASP A 14 9.53 4.98 -2.25
CA ASP A 14 9.75 6.01 -3.27
C ASP A 14 8.42 6.48 -3.89
N ASP A 15 8.47 7.56 -4.68
CA ASP A 15 7.27 8.16 -5.27
C ASP A 15 6.53 7.20 -6.20
N ALA A 16 7.26 6.33 -6.92
CA ALA A 16 6.65 5.36 -7.83
C ALA A 16 5.85 4.30 -7.07
N ASP A 17 6.40 3.77 -5.98
CA ASP A 17 5.74 2.83 -5.10
C ASP A 17 4.56 3.44 -4.35
N ILE A 18 4.64 4.72 -3.97
CA ILE A 18 3.51 5.47 -3.41
C ILE A 18 2.36 5.51 -4.44
N ASP A 19 2.67 5.80 -5.69
CA ASP A 19 1.66 5.87 -6.75
C ASP A 19 1.01 4.52 -7.03
N ARG A 20 1.79 3.42 -6.98
CA ARG A 20 1.25 2.04 -7.07
C ARG A 20 0.25 1.76 -5.96
N LEU A 21 0.62 2.04 -4.71
CA LEU A 21 -0.27 1.82 -3.55
C LEU A 21 -1.53 2.66 -3.63
N ARG A 22 -1.42 3.91 -4.10
CA ARG A 22 -2.57 4.82 -4.29
C ARG A 22 -3.53 4.33 -5.38
N ARG A 23 -3.01 3.79 -6.48
CA ARG A 23 -3.83 3.17 -7.54
C ARG A 23 -4.51 1.90 -7.07
N ALA A 24 -3.79 1.08 -6.29
CA ALA A 24 -4.31 -0.18 -5.79
C ALA A 24 -5.45 0.01 -4.78
N ALA A 25 -5.35 1.06 -3.94
CA ALA A 25 -6.38 1.44 -2.97
C ALA A 25 -6.92 0.25 -2.15
N TRP A 26 -6.02 -0.60 -1.65
CA TRP A 26 -6.39 -1.88 -1.03
C TRP A 26 -7.30 -1.74 0.20
N TRP A 27 -7.30 -0.58 0.85
CA TRP A 27 -8.19 -0.26 1.97
C TRP A 27 -9.67 -0.10 1.55
N ASP A 28 -9.93 0.09 0.25
CA ASP A 28 -11.28 0.19 -0.31
C ASP A 28 -11.81 -1.16 -0.84
N TRP A 29 -11.01 -2.23 -0.78
CA TRP A 29 -11.42 -3.57 -1.22
C TRP A 29 -12.42 -4.21 -0.25
N PRO A 30 -13.24 -5.19 -0.72
CA PRO A 30 -14.03 -6.03 0.17
C PRO A 30 -13.17 -6.72 1.24
N ALA A 31 -13.71 -6.87 2.45
CA ALA A 31 -12.96 -7.39 3.60
C ALA A 31 -12.44 -8.81 3.40
N GLU A 32 -13.18 -9.64 2.65
CA GLU A 32 -12.80 -11.01 2.30
C GLU A 32 -11.52 -11.01 1.47
N LEU A 33 -11.42 -10.08 0.51
CA LEU A 33 -10.30 -9.94 -0.40
C LEU A 33 -9.06 -9.40 0.30
N VAL A 34 -9.25 -8.44 1.22
CA VAL A 34 -8.19 -7.95 2.10
C VAL A 34 -7.67 -9.08 2.99
N THR A 35 -8.56 -9.94 3.50
CA THR A 35 -8.20 -11.07 4.36
C THR A 35 -7.43 -12.13 3.58
N GLU A 36 -7.88 -12.46 2.36
CA GLU A 36 -7.20 -13.40 1.47
C GLU A 36 -5.77 -12.94 1.12
N HIS A 37 -5.60 -11.64 0.87
CA HIS A 37 -4.32 -11.05 0.47
C HIS A 37 -3.54 -10.37 1.61
N ALA A 38 -3.95 -10.57 2.87
CA ALA A 38 -3.36 -9.91 4.03
C ALA A 38 -1.84 -10.12 4.14
N ARG A 39 -1.33 -11.31 3.78
CA ARG A 39 0.11 -11.59 3.76
C ARG A 39 0.86 -10.65 2.80
N THR A 40 0.32 -10.43 1.61
CA THR A 40 0.92 -9.55 0.59
C THR A 40 0.84 -8.08 1.01
N ILE A 41 -0.26 -7.65 1.62
CA ILE A 41 -0.43 -6.27 2.11
C ILE A 41 0.57 -5.97 3.24
N MET A 42 0.80 -6.92 4.14
CA MET A 42 1.63 -6.71 5.34
C MET A 42 3.13 -6.89 5.10
N ALA A 43 3.52 -7.82 4.22
CA ALA A 43 4.93 -8.20 4.05
C ALA A 43 5.42 -8.16 2.59
N GLY A 44 4.52 -7.91 1.63
CA GLY A 44 4.85 -7.82 0.21
C GLY A 44 5.36 -6.44 -0.19
N ASN A 45 5.50 -6.24 -1.51
CA ASN A 45 5.86 -4.96 -2.09
C ASN A 45 4.64 -4.28 -2.77
N PRO A 46 4.70 -2.96 -3.01
CA PRO A 46 3.68 -2.21 -3.72
C PRO A 46 3.28 -2.76 -5.10
N ALA A 47 4.21 -3.35 -5.86
CA ALA A 47 3.93 -3.90 -7.18
C ALA A 47 3.06 -5.17 -7.10
N ASP A 48 3.20 -5.97 -6.04
CA ASP A 48 2.35 -7.15 -5.83
C ASP A 48 0.92 -6.77 -5.46
N ILE A 49 0.76 -5.72 -4.66
CA ILE A 49 -0.55 -5.17 -4.30
C ILE A 49 -1.23 -4.56 -5.55
N GLU A 50 -0.47 -3.84 -6.39
CA GLU A 50 -0.97 -3.30 -7.67
C GLU A 50 -1.45 -4.41 -8.61
N ARG A 51 -0.71 -5.51 -8.73
CA ARG A 51 -1.11 -6.66 -9.58
C ARG A 51 -2.42 -7.29 -9.11
N ILE A 52 -2.61 -7.41 -7.81
CA ILE A 52 -3.88 -7.89 -7.25
C ILE A 52 -5.01 -6.91 -7.60
N ALA A 53 -4.77 -5.60 -7.46
CA ALA A 53 -5.73 -4.56 -7.83
C ALA A 53 -6.17 -4.66 -9.30
N GLU A 54 -5.23 -4.90 -10.22
CA GLU A 54 -5.51 -5.07 -11.65
C GLU A 54 -6.37 -6.30 -11.93
N GLY A 55 -6.26 -7.36 -11.12
CA GLY A 55 -7.06 -8.58 -11.27
C GLY A 55 -8.48 -8.47 -10.69
N ILE A 56 -8.79 -7.43 -9.92
CA ILE A 56 -10.10 -7.20 -9.30
C ILE A 56 -11.01 -6.35 -10.20
N ARG A 57 -10.40 -5.62 -11.16
CA ARG A 57 -11.08 -4.67 -12.04
C ARG A 57 -11.82 -5.35 -13.19
#